data_AF-A0A2V2FA03-F1
#
_entry.id   AF-A0A2V2FA03-F1
#
_cell.length_a   1.000
_cell.length_b   1.000
_cell.length_c   1.000
_cell.angle_alpha   90.00
_cell.angle_beta   90.00
_cell.angle_gamma   90.00
#
_symmetry.space_group_name_H-M   'P 1'
#
loop_
_entity.id
_entity.type
_entity.pdbx_description
1 polymer ?
#
loop_
_entity_poly.entity_id
_entity_poly.type
_entity_poly.pdbx_seq_one_letter_code
_entity_poly.pdbx_strand_id
1 'polypeptide(L)'
;MMKVLKVLLAVCLCALLLSGCGDKETADTVPKSNRPETQADMTGFPSGTVQRECLYVDGTLYLYNGKWSGDLQQAGYTYYGKVAREDVYRIPDTDLTAAWVDVGSKVYVGTAACDSILVETGGTLYRYTAGTL
;
A
#
# COMPACT_ATOMS: atom_id res chain seq x y z
N MET A 1 -16.23 7.92 -40.95
CA MET A 1 -15.30 9.04 -41.09
C MET A 1 -14.46 9.14 -39.81
N MET A 2 -13.56 8.18 -39.65
CA MET A 2 -12.48 8.20 -38.64
C MET A 2 -11.26 8.77 -39.36
N LYS A 3 -10.60 9.79 -38.81
CA LYS A 3 -9.22 10.28 -39.10
C LYS A 3 -9.12 11.81 -38.93
N VAL A 4 -9.25 12.36 -37.72
CA VAL A 4 -8.69 13.70 -37.46
C VAL A 4 -8.28 13.98 -36.02
N LEU A 5 -8.67 13.19 -35.02
CA LEU A 5 -8.48 13.57 -33.60
C LEU A 5 -7.20 13.01 -32.92
N LYS A 6 -6.21 12.54 -33.68
CA LYS A 6 -4.98 11.92 -33.13
C LYS A 6 -3.69 12.72 -33.34
N VAL A 7 -3.76 13.99 -33.75
CA VAL A 7 -2.57 14.82 -34.04
C VAL A 7 -2.71 16.22 -33.43
N LEU A 8 -2.86 16.30 -32.10
CA LEU A 8 -2.93 17.60 -31.40
C LEU A 8 -2.29 17.57 -30.00
N LEU A 9 -1.45 16.56 -29.72
CA LEU A 9 -0.77 16.39 -28.42
C LEU A 9 0.74 16.21 -28.56
N ALA A 10 1.34 16.89 -29.52
CA ALA A 10 2.78 16.99 -29.66
C ALA A 10 3.12 18.40 -30.12
N VAL A 11 4.09 19.02 -29.44
CA VAL A 11 4.70 20.33 -29.73
C VAL A 11 3.86 21.53 -29.25
N CYS A 12 4.12 22.01 -28.02
CA CYS A 12 4.21 23.44 -27.66
C CYS A 12 4.16 23.69 -26.14
N LEU A 13 5.13 23.22 -25.35
CA LEU A 13 5.43 23.89 -24.07
C LEU A 13 6.89 23.74 -23.62
N CYS A 14 7.82 23.67 -24.58
CA CYS A 14 9.24 23.91 -24.36
C CYS A 14 9.57 25.38 -24.62
N ALA A 15 9.11 26.33 -23.78
CA ALA A 15 9.48 27.74 -23.93
C ALA A 15 9.11 28.62 -22.71
N LEU A 16 9.48 28.22 -21.49
CA LEU A 16 9.49 29.18 -20.36
C LEU A 16 10.83 29.09 -19.63
N LEU A 17 11.85 29.56 -20.34
CA LEU A 17 13.13 29.97 -19.77
C LEU A 17 13.15 31.51 -19.73
N LEU A 18 13.67 32.03 -18.62
CA LEU A 18 14.39 33.31 -18.47
C LEU A 18 13.59 34.61 -18.24
N SER A 19 13.45 34.96 -16.97
CA SER A 19 13.75 36.29 -16.41
C SER A 19 14.26 36.03 -14.98
N GLY A 20 15.36 36.55 -14.44
CA GLY A 20 16.22 37.70 -14.76
C GLY A 20 16.45 38.47 -13.44
N CYS A 21 17.68 39.00 -13.23
CA CYS A 21 18.22 39.71 -12.05
C CYS A 21 18.74 38.78 -10.92
N GLY A 22 20.03 38.62 -10.63
CA GLY A 22 21.20 39.43 -10.93
C GLY A 22 21.50 40.40 -9.79
N ASP A 23 22.24 39.96 -8.76
CA ASP A 23 23.23 40.78 -8.06
C ASP A 23 24.27 39.92 -7.30
N LYS A 24 25.51 40.05 -7.80
CA LYS A 24 26.84 40.20 -7.18
C LYS A 24 27.24 39.45 -5.90
N GLU A 25 28.48 38.93 -5.99
CA GLU A 25 29.32 38.28 -5.00
C GLU A 25 29.45 39.03 -3.65
N THR A 26 29.56 38.25 -2.58
CA THR A 26 30.59 38.48 -1.54
C THR A 26 30.82 37.18 -0.78
N ALA A 27 32.08 36.73 -0.76
CA ALA A 27 32.55 35.74 0.18
C ALA A 27 32.30 36.26 1.61
N ASP A 28 31.81 35.40 2.51
CA ASP A 28 32.45 35.14 3.80
C ASP A 28 31.52 34.38 4.75
N THR A 29 32.11 33.39 5.41
CA THR A 29 31.67 32.76 6.67
C THR A 29 30.48 31.79 6.59
N VAL A 30 30.80 30.49 6.55
CA VAL A 30 29.90 29.42 7.00
C VAL A 30 29.62 29.63 8.50
N PRO A 31 28.40 29.92 8.95
CA PRO A 31 28.07 29.73 10.35
C PRO A 31 27.87 28.23 10.51
N LYS A 32 28.72 27.60 11.34
CA LYS A 32 28.52 26.23 11.81
C LYS A 32 27.19 26.19 12.55
N SER A 33 26.13 25.83 11.83
CA SER A 33 24.80 25.68 12.39
C SER A 33 24.82 24.41 13.24
N ASN A 34 24.92 24.58 14.56
CA ASN A 34 24.61 23.54 15.53
C ASN A 34 23.09 23.34 15.59
N ARG A 35 22.46 23.09 14.44
CA ARG A 35 21.08 22.65 14.35
C ARG A 35 21.14 21.13 14.47
N PRO A 36 20.47 20.50 15.45
CA PRO A 36 20.25 19.07 15.33
C PRO A 36 19.52 18.89 14.00
N GLU A 37 20.13 18.11 13.11
CA GLU A 37 19.46 17.53 11.98
C GLU A 37 18.40 16.60 12.57
N THR A 38 17.27 17.15 13.00
CA THR A 38 16.04 16.40 13.04
C THR A 38 15.75 16.15 11.56
N GLN A 39 16.37 15.10 11.04
CA GLN A 39 15.78 14.25 10.04
C GLN A 39 14.32 14.11 10.46
N ALA A 40 13.47 14.95 9.87
CA ALA A 40 12.05 14.68 9.84
C ALA A 40 11.95 13.44 8.97
N ASP A 41 12.22 12.29 9.58
CA ASP A 41 11.71 11.03 9.10
C ASP A 41 10.25 11.33 8.77
N MET A 42 9.89 11.15 7.51
CA MET A 42 8.50 11.17 7.10
C MET A 42 7.83 10.10 7.95
N THR A 43 7.23 10.52 9.08
CA THR A 43 6.69 9.61 10.06
C THR A 43 5.50 8.94 9.39
N GLY A 44 5.71 7.68 9.01
CA GLY A 44 4.64 6.81 8.56
C GLY A 44 3.57 6.79 9.65
N PHE A 45 2.41 7.34 9.32
CA PHE A 45 1.17 7.41 10.10
C PHE A 45 1.25 8.01 11.54
N PRO A 46 0.20 8.71 12.00
CA PRO A 46 0.11 9.14 13.39
C PRO A 46 0.18 7.90 14.32
N SER A 47 1.17 7.91 15.20
CA SER A 47 1.65 6.79 16.03
C SER A 47 0.71 6.40 17.20
N GLY A 48 -0.61 6.33 16.95
CA GLY A 48 -1.60 6.07 17.99
C GLY A 48 -2.52 4.87 17.75
N THR A 49 -2.63 4.40 16.50
CA THR A 49 -3.53 3.29 16.16
C THR A 49 -2.73 2.01 15.97
N VAL A 50 -3.13 0.92 16.63
CA VAL A 50 -2.57 -0.42 16.39
C VAL A 50 -2.74 -0.71 14.90
N GLN A 51 -1.62 -0.80 14.17
CA GLN A 51 -1.63 -1.21 12.78
C GLN A 51 -1.94 -2.72 12.75
N ARG A 52 -3.18 -3.03 12.37
CA ARG A 52 -3.65 -4.40 12.24
C ARG A 52 -3.34 -4.88 10.83
N GLU A 53 -2.83 -6.12 10.72
CA GLU A 53 -2.64 -6.76 9.42
C GLU A 53 -3.94 -6.74 8.62
N CYS A 54 -3.83 -6.43 7.33
CA CYS A 54 -4.99 -6.38 6.45
C CYS A 54 -4.66 -6.80 5.02
N LEU A 55 -5.68 -7.28 4.32
CA LEU A 55 -5.57 -7.83 2.96
C LEU A 55 -6.82 -7.45 2.17
N TYR A 56 -6.63 -7.03 0.92
CA TYR A 56 -7.73 -6.75 0.01
C TYR A 56 -8.03 -7.96 -0.88
N VAL A 57 -9.27 -8.41 -0.91
CA VAL A 57 -9.72 -9.59 -1.67
C VAL A 57 -11.11 -9.31 -2.23
N ASP A 58 -11.27 -9.45 -3.54
CA ASP A 58 -12.54 -9.29 -4.26
C ASP A 58 -13.27 -7.99 -3.88
N GLY A 59 -12.54 -6.87 -3.90
CA GLY A 59 -13.11 -5.56 -3.56
C GLY A 59 -13.39 -5.32 -2.07
N THR A 60 -13.03 -6.26 -1.19
CA THR A 60 -13.31 -6.18 0.25
C THR A 60 -12.02 -6.14 1.06
N LEU A 61 -11.95 -5.20 2.02
CA LEU A 61 -10.87 -5.15 2.99
C LEU A 61 -11.15 -6.13 4.13
N TYR A 62 -10.19 -7.02 4.39
CA TYR A 62 -10.23 -7.97 5.49
C TYR A 62 -9.16 -7.62 6.52
N LEU A 63 -9.55 -7.64 7.80
CA LEU A 63 -8.72 -7.29 8.94
C LEU A 63 -8.43 -8.52 9.79
N TYR A 64 -7.19 -8.66 10.27
CA TYR A 64 -6.80 -9.77 11.13
C TYR A 64 -7.70 -9.91 12.36
N ASN A 65 -8.16 -11.14 12.60
CA ASN A 65 -9.08 -11.49 13.68
C ASN A 65 -8.63 -12.77 14.44
N GLY A 66 -7.33 -13.06 14.45
CA GLY A 66 -6.77 -14.13 15.27
C GLY A 66 -6.31 -15.36 14.50
N LYS A 67 -5.63 -16.27 15.22
CA LYS A 67 -5.26 -17.59 14.73
C LYS A 67 -6.50 -18.45 14.50
N TRP A 68 -6.44 -19.30 13.48
CA TRP A 68 -7.46 -20.28 13.19
C TRP A 68 -6.87 -21.69 13.14
N SER A 69 -7.65 -22.66 13.59
CA SER A 69 -7.33 -24.08 13.49
C SER A 69 -8.56 -24.83 13.01
N GLY A 70 -8.33 -25.86 12.21
CA GLY A 70 -9.36 -26.68 11.61
C GLY A 70 -8.93 -27.21 10.24
N ASP A 71 -9.78 -28.03 9.65
CA ASP A 71 -9.60 -28.50 8.28
C ASP A 71 -10.27 -27.53 7.31
N LEU A 72 -9.50 -27.01 6.35
CA LEU A 72 -9.97 -26.02 5.38
C LEU A 72 -11.14 -26.53 4.55
N GLN A 73 -11.07 -27.78 4.08
CA GLN A 73 -12.07 -28.34 3.18
C GLN A 73 -13.38 -28.64 3.91
N GLN A 74 -13.30 -29.23 5.11
CA GLN A 74 -14.47 -29.48 5.95
C GLN A 74 -15.15 -28.17 6.37
N ALA A 75 -14.38 -27.10 6.57
CA ALA A 75 -14.90 -25.77 6.88
C ALA A 75 -15.38 -24.98 5.64
N GLY A 76 -15.33 -25.57 4.44
CA GLY A 76 -15.85 -24.96 3.21
C GLY A 76 -14.98 -23.82 2.67
N TYR A 77 -13.69 -23.77 3.01
CA TYR A 77 -12.74 -22.81 2.44
C TYR A 77 -12.10 -23.36 1.16
N THR A 78 -12.01 -22.50 0.16
CA THR A 78 -11.40 -22.81 -1.14
C THR A 78 -10.25 -21.87 -1.42
N TYR A 79 -9.21 -22.38 -2.09
CA TYR A 79 -8.05 -21.57 -2.43
C TYR A 79 -8.43 -20.46 -3.43
N TYR A 80 -8.12 -19.22 -3.07
CA TYR A 80 -8.36 -18.03 -3.89
C TYR A 80 -7.10 -17.60 -4.63
N GLY A 81 -5.98 -17.50 -3.90
CA GLY A 81 -4.74 -16.96 -4.46
C GLY A 81 -3.61 -16.88 -3.45
N LYS A 82 -2.58 -16.12 -3.79
CA LYS A 82 -1.44 -15.82 -2.91
C LYS A 82 -1.23 -14.32 -2.84
N VAL A 83 -0.83 -13.82 -1.68
CA VAL A 83 -0.43 -12.42 -1.50
C VAL A 83 0.66 -12.10 -2.52
N ALA A 84 0.39 -11.12 -3.37
CA ALA A 84 1.24 -10.78 -4.51
C ALA A 84 2.14 -9.58 -4.23
N ARG A 85 1.71 -8.70 -3.32
CA ARG A 85 2.39 -7.46 -2.98
C ARG A 85 2.14 -7.09 -1.51
N GLU A 86 3.16 -6.50 -0.90
CA GLU A 86 3.05 -5.86 0.40
C GLU A 86 3.18 -4.33 0.25
N ASP A 87 2.34 -3.58 0.97
CA ASP A 87 2.44 -2.14 1.16
C ASP A 87 2.16 -1.81 2.63
N VAL A 88 3.22 -1.75 3.44
CA VAL A 88 3.13 -1.44 4.88
C VAL A 88 2.79 0.03 5.17
N TYR A 89 2.84 0.89 4.14
CA TYR A 89 2.65 2.33 4.27
C TYR A 89 1.28 2.80 3.78
N ARG A 90 0.44 1.91 3.23
CA ARG A 90 -0.88 2.28 2.73
C ARG A 90 -1.89 1.20 3.04
N ILE A 91 -3.15 1.60 3.10
CA ILE A 91 -4.26 0.66 3.14
C ILE A 91 -4.28 -0.08 1.80
N PRO A 92 -4.31 -1.42 1.79
CA PRO A 92 -4.44 -2.17 0.56
C PRO A 92 -5.74 -1.86 -0.15
N ASP A 93 -5.65 -1.53 -1.44
CA ASP A 93 -6.77 -1.12 -2.30
C ASP A 93 -6.89 -1.98 -3.56
N THR A 94 -5.96 -2.93 -3.73
CA THR A 94 -5.83 -3.79 -4.90
C THR A 94 -5.79 -5.23 -4.43
N ASP A 95 -6.51 -6.11 -5.12
CA ASP A 95 -6.59 -7.53 -4.80
C ASP A 95 -5.22 -8.17 -4.56
N LEU A 96 -5.14 -8.95 -3.48
CA LEU A 96 -3.93 -9.64 -3.01
C LEU A 96 -2.75 -8.70 -2.67
N THR A 97 -3.02 -7.40 -2.50
CA THR A 97 -2.14 -6.48 -1.79
C THR A 97 -2.46 -6.54 -0.30
N ALA A 98 -1.41 -6.58 0.52
CA ALA A 98 -1.54 -6.66 1.97
C ALA A 98 -0.70 -5.59 2.68
N ALA A 99 -1.04 -5.31 3.93
CA ALA A 99 -0.16 -4.61 4.84
C ALA A 99 0.22 -5.56 5.98
N TRP A 100 1.54 -5.75 6.18
CA TRP A 100 2.10 -6.57 7.24
C TRP A 100 1.77 -8.07 7.13
N VAL A 101 1.51 -8.56 5.92
CA VAL A 101 1.34 -9.98 5.63
C VAL A 101 2.36 -10.37 4.57
N ASP A 102 3.12 -11.42 4.86
CA ASP A 102 4.20 -11.89 4.00
C ASP A 102 3.72 -12.17 2.56
N VAL A 103 4.51 -11.73 1.58
CA VAL A 103 4.32 -12.08 0.17
C VAL A 103 4.40 -13.60 0.00
N GLY A 104 3.46 -14.17 -0.75
CA GLY A 104 3.37 -15.61 -1.00
C GLY A 104 2.45 -16.36 -0.03
N SER A 105 1.97 -15.73 1.04
CA SER A 105 0.94 -16.31 1.91
C SER A 105 -0.30 -16.68 1.13
N LYS A 106 -0.87 -17.86 1.39
CA LYS A 106 -2.01 -18.38 0.63
C LYS A 106 -3.31 -17.85 1.22
N VAL A 107 -4.25 -17.49 0.37
CA VAL A 107 -5.54 -16.93 0.73
C VAL A 107 -6.62 -17.92 0.37
N TYR A 108 -7.52 -18.18 1.32
CA TYR A 108 -8.67 -19.05 1.15
C TYR A 108 -9.96 -18.30 1.48
N VAL A 109 -10.98 -18.48 0.64
CA VAL A 109 -12.30 -17.84 0.78
C VAL A 109 -13.35 -18.88 1.14
N GLY A 110 -14.22 -18.54 2.08
CA GLY A 110 -15.34 -19.38 2.49
C GLY A 110 -16.43 -19.42 1.41
N THR A 111 -16.97 -20.62 1.15
CA THR A 111 -18.02 -20.83 0.14
C THR A 111 -19.45 -20.58 0.66
N ALA A 112 -19.63 -20.45 1.98
CA ALA A 112 -20.91 -20.14 2.61
C ALA A 112 -20.68 -19.12 3.74
N ALA A 113 -21.41 -18.00 3.68
CA ALA A 113 -21.25 -16.79 4.51
C ALA A 113 -19.86 -16.15 4.41
N CYS A 114 -19.74 -15.17 3.50
CA CYS A 114 -18.52 -14.45 3.11
C CYS A 114 -17.96 -13.49 4.19
N ASP A 115 -18.04 -13.85 5.46
CA ASP A 115 -17.73 -12.92 6.54
C ASP A 115 -16.23 -12.96 6.92
N SER A 116 -15.51 -13.96 6.43
CA SER A 116 -14.07 -14.11 6.66
C SER A 116 -13.32 -14.82 5.55
N ILE A 117 -12.05 -14.50 5.45
CA ILE A 117 -11.03 -15.25 4.71
C ILE A 117 -10.06 -15.91 5.70
N LEU A 118 -9.32 -16.90 5.22
CA LEU A 118 -8.17 -17.46 5.92
C LEU A 118 -6.89 -17.17 5.15
N VAL A 119 -5.84 -16.80 5.86
CA VAL A 119 -4.50 -16.60 5.32
C VAL A 119 -3.54 -17.62 5.95
N GLU A 120 -2.83 -18.37 5.12
CA GLU A 120 -1.80 -19.32 5.54
C GLU A 120 -0.41 -18.71 5.35
N THR A 121 0.27 -18.47 6.46
CA THR A 121 1.66 -17.96 6.51
C THR A 121 2.50 -18.95 7.31
N GLY A 122 3.59 -19.47 6.72
CA GLY A 122 4.48 -20.41 7.39
C GLY A 122 3.80 -21.69 7.89
N GLY A 123 2.72 -22.13 7.23
CA GLY A 123 1.92 -23.30 7.64
C GLY A 123 0.93 -23.04 8.79
N THR A 124 0.83 -21.80 9.28
CA THR A 124 -0.18 -21.39 10.27
C THR A 124 -1.32 -20.66 9.58
N LEU A 125 -2.56 -20.97 9.97
CA LEU A 125 -3.75 -20.30 9.46
C LEU A 125 -4.21 -19.18 10.40
N TYR A 126 -4.59 -18.07 9.80
CA TYR A 126 -5.09 -16.87 10.47
C TYR A 126 -6.41 -16.46 9.84
N ARG A 127 -7.36 -16.06 10.67
CA ARG A 127 -8.67 -15.57 10.23
C ARG A 127 -8.64 -14.07 10.06
N TYR A 128 -9.20 -13.58 8.96
CA TYR A 128 -9.45 -12.17 8.75
C TYR A 128 -10.93 -11.98 8.46
N THR A 129 -11.55 -10.96 9.04
CA THR A 129 -12.97 -10.64 8.84
C THR A 129 -13.12 -9.34 8.07
N ALA A 130 -14.18 -9.23 7.27
CA ALA A 130 -14.48 -8.01 6.56
C ALA A 130 -14.57 -6.81 7.53
N GLY A 131 -14.02 -5.67 7.14
CA GLY A 131 -13.98 -4.50 8.01
C GLY A 131 -13.77 -3.19 7.28
N THR A 132 -13.95 -2.12 8.04
CA THR A 132 -13.55 -0.76 7.68
C THR A 132 -12.56 -0.26 8.74
N LEU A 133 -11.67 0.64 8.36
CA LEU A 133 -10.66 1.22 9.24
C LEU A 133 -11.20 2.46 9.95
#